data_AF-A0A439TE21-F1
#
_entry.id   AF-A0A439TE21-F1
#
_cell.length_a   1.000
_cell.length_b   1.000
_cell.length_c   1.000
_cell.angle_alpha   90.00
_cell.angle_beta   90.00
_cell.angle_gamma   90.00
#
_symmetry.space_group_name_H-M   'P 1'
#
loop_
_entity.id
_entity.type
_entity.pdbx_description
1 polymer ?
#
loop_
_entity_poly.entity_id
_entity_poly.type
_entity_poly.pdbx_seq_one_letter_code
_entity_poly.pdbx_strand_id
1 'polypeptide(L)'
;TGTPKGAQNEHRAIINRLIWMQKAYALNATDVVLQKTPFGFDVSAWEFFWTLLEGATLVLAPPAAHKDPDALVNLIISQRITTAHFVPSMLVSFMDTNGVDRCTSLQRLVCSGEALPASLAQKVRRVLPWTGLHNLYGPTEAAIDVTAWTCPADFDGSVVPIGRP
;
A
#
# COMPACT_ATOMS: atom_id res chain seq x y z
N THR A 1 0.30 -30.15 1.31
CA THR A 1 -0.52 -31.00 2.21
C THR A 1 -2.00 -31.00 1.86
N GLY A 2 -2.49 -30.23 0.88
CA GLY A 2 -3.84 -30.36 0.32
C GLY A 2 -4.93 -29.55 1.04
N THR A 3 -4.71 -29.14 2.28
CA THR A 3 -5.61 -28.26 3.04
C THR A 3 -4.94 -26.92 3.38
N PRO A 4 -5.67 -25.79 3.33
CA PRO A 4 -5.17 -24.51 3.79
C PRO A 4 -4.79 -24.55 5.28
N LYS A 5 -3.69 -23.89 5.65
CA LYS A 5 -3.29 -23.67 7.04
C LYS A 5 -3.69 -22.25 7.47
N GLY A 6 -4.18 -22.10 8.70
CA GLY A 6 -4.38 -20.78 9.31
C GLY A 6 -3.08 -20.24 9.90
N ALA A 7 -2.77 -18.96 9.66
CA ALA A 7 -1.65 -18.27 10.29
C ALA A 7 -2.19 -17.42 11.44
N GLN A 8 -1.92 -17.84 12.69
CA GLN A 8 -2.36 -17.11 13.88
C GLN A 8 -1.43 -15.93 14.16
N ASN A 9 -1.97 -14.72 14.08
CA ASN A 9 -1.27 -13.49 14.47
C ASN A 9 -1.76 -13.01 15.83
N GLU A 10 -0.83 -12.72 16.73
CA GLU A 10 -1.14 -12.18 18.06
C GLU A 10 -1.25 -10.66 18.04
N HIS A 11 -2.07 -10.10 18.93
CA HIS A 11 -2.25 -8.65 19.06
C HIS A 11 -0.93 -7.89 19.20
N ARG A 12 0.01 -8.39 20.01
CA ARG A 12 1.35 -7.78 20.19
C ARG A 12 2.14 -7.66 18.88
N ALA A 13 2.01 -8.63 17.97
CA ALA A 13 2.74 -8.64 16.71
C ALA A 13 2.19 -7.57 15.76
N ILE A 14 0.86 -7.48 15.66
CA ILE A 14 0.19 -6.43 14.88
C ILE A 14 0.51 -5.04 15.45
N ILE A 15 0.42 -4.84 16.77
CA ILE A 15 0.75 -3.55 17.38
C ILE A 15 2.20 -3.14 17.12
N ASN A 16 3.17 -4.07 17.23
CA ASN A 16 4.56 -3.78 16.88
C ASN A 16 4.69 -3.28 15.44
N ARG A 17 4.03 -3.96 14.50
CA ARG A 17 4.02 -3.58 13.08
C ARG A 17 3.37 -2.22 12.82
N LEU A 18 2.29 -1.88 13.52
CA LEU A 18 1.59 -0.60 13.37
C LEU A 18 2.38 0.56 14.00
N ILE A 19 2.99 0.36 15.18
CA ILE A 19 3.87 1.35 15.80
C ILE A 19 5.07 1.64 14.89
N TRP A 20 5.66 0.61 14.28
CA TRP A 20 6.72 0.80 13.30
C TRP A 20 6.22 1.61 12.09
N MET A 21 5.07 1.24 11.52
CA MET A 21 4.50 1.92 10.35
C MET A 21 4.25 3.39 10.64
N GLN A 22 3.76 3.69 11.84
CA GLN A 22 3.53 5.05 12.29
C GLN A 22 4.83 5.83 12.45
N LYS A 23 5.88 5.25 13.04
CA LYS A 23 7.18 5.92 13.14
C LYS A 23 7.82 6.17 11.76
N ALA A 24 7.66 5.23 10.84
CA ALA A 24 8.26 5.32 9.51
C ALA A 24 7.55 6.33 8.61
N TYR A 25 6.22 6.42 8.74
CA TYR A 25 5.40 7.12 7.76
C TYR A 25 4.57 8.28 8.33
N ALA A 26 4.33 8.34 9.63
CA ALA A 26 3.67 9.45 10.33
C ALA A 26 2.28 9.81 9.73
N LEU A 27 1.38 8.83 9.68
CA LEU A 27 -0.03 9.07 9.36
C LEU A 27 -0.65 9.98 10.41
N ASN A 28 -1.55 10.88 10.01
CA ASN A 28 -2.23 11.79 10.92
C ASN A 28 -3.71 12.00 10.53
N ALA A 29 -4.43 12.78 11.33
CA ALA A 29 -5.87 13.00 11.15
C ALA A 29 -6.29 13.67 9.83
N THR A 30 -5.35 14.26 9.07
CA THR A 30 -5.64 14.82 7.74
C THR A 30 -5.51 13.81 6.60
N ASP A 31 -4.99 12.62 6.89
CA ASP A 31 -4.83 11.56 5.91
C ASP A 31 -6.14 10.82 5.63
N VAL A 32 -6.23 10.31 4.40
CA VAL A 32 -7.34 9.50 3.93
C VAL A 32 -6.78 8.18 3.37
N VAL A 33 -7.04 7.09 4.08
CA VAL A 33 -6.58 5.74 3.72
C VAL A 33 -7.67 5.02 2.93
N LEU A 34 -7.29 4.46 1.79
CA LEU A 34 -8.18 3.61 1.00
C LEU A 34 -8.17 2.18 1.55
N GLN A 35 -9.30 1.74 2.07
CA GLN A 35 -9.57 0.34 2.39
C GLN A 35 -10.08 -0.35 1.12
N LYS A 36 -9.23 -1.12 0.45
CA LYS A 36 -9.63 -1.88 -0.75
C LYS A 36 -9.21 -3.34 -0.70
N THR A 37 -8.28 -3.68 0.18
CA THR A 37 -7.75 -5.04 0.26
C THR A 37 -8.83 -5.94 0.88
N PRO A 38 -9.19 -7.08 0.26
CA PRO A 38 -10.17 -7.98 0.84
C PRO A 38 -9.74 -8.41 2.24
N PHE A 39 -10.67 -8.46 3.19
CA PHE A 39 -10.38 -8.73 4.61
C PHE A 39 -9.70 -10.08 4.87
N GLY A 40 -9.79 -11.02 3.90
CA GLY A 40 -9.10 -12.31 3.96
C GLY A 40 -7.59 -12.23 3.72
N PHE A 41 -7.07 -11.08 3.26
CA PHE A 41 -5.63 -10.81 3.15
C PHE A 41 -5.19 -9.92 4.33
N ASP A 42 -4.06 -10.28 4.92
CA ASP A 42 -3.48 -9.64 6.10
C ASP A 42 -3.17 -8.15 5.93
N VAL A 43 -2.80 -7.69 4.73
CA VAL A 43 -2.61 -6.27 4.38
C VAL A 43 -3.81 -5.41 4.77
N SER A 44 -5.04 -5.95 4.69
CA SER A 44 -6.24 -5.20 5.10
C SER A 44 -6.18 -4.77 6.57
N ALA A 45 -5.47 -5.50 7.43
CA ALA A 45 -5.39 -5.19 8.85
C ALA A 45 -4.74 -3.83 9.11
N TRP A 46 -3.68 -3.43 8.38
CA TRP A 46 -3.13 -2.09 8.57
C TRP A 46 -4.00 -1.02 7.91
N GLU A 47 -4.70 -1.31 6.80
CA GLU A 47 -5.67 -0.36 6.23
C GLU A 47 -6.73 0.01 7.28
N PHE A 48 -7.25 -0.97 8.04
CA PHE A 48 -8.19 -0.70 9.13
C PHE A 48 -7.52 -0.05 10.34
N PHE A 49 -6.58 -0.76 10.97
CA PHE A 49 -6.17 -0.41 12.34
C PHE A 49 -5.18 0.74 12.37
N TRP A 50 -4.27 0.90 11.40
CA TRP A 50 -3.38 2.05 11.38
C TRP A 50 -4.19 3.35 11.27
N THR A 51 -5.16 3.36 10.36
CA THR A 51 -6.04 4.50 10.12
C THR A 51 -6.82 4.89 11.37
N LEU A 52 -7.45 3.91 12.02
CA LEU A 52 -8.27 4.16 13.21
C LEU A 52 -7.45 4.55 14.44
N LEU A 53 -6.23 4.01 14.59
CA LEU A 53 -5.35 4.35 15.72
C LEU A 53 -4.85 5.80 15.66
N GLU A 54 -4.63 6.33 14.45
CA GLU A 54 -4.06 7.67 14.25
C GLU A 54 -5.11 8.75 13.96
N GLY A 55 -6.40 8.40 14.05
CA GLY A 55 -7.51 9.33 13.82
C GLY A 55 -7.67 9.79 12.36
N ALA A 56 -7.10 9.05 11.42
CA ALA A 56 -7.22 9.31 9.99
C ALA A 56 -8.59 8.87 9.45
N THR A 57 -8.93 9.30 8.23
CA THR A 57 -10.18 8.90 7.57
C THR A 57 -9.99 7.58 6.82
N LEU A 58 -10.89 6.61 7.07
CA LEU A 58 -10.94 5.35 6.31
C LEU A 58 -12.03 5.42 5.24
N VAL A 59 -11.66 5.27 3.97
CA VAL A 59 -12.61 5.19 2.85
C VAL A 59 -12.71 3.75 2.38
N LEU A 60 -13.91 3.18 2.48
CA LEU A 60 -14.18 1.81 2.01
C LEU A 60 -14.43 1.81 0.49
N ALA A 61 -13.62 1.06 -0.25
CA ALA A 61 -13.85 0.85 -1.67
C ALA A 61 -15.15 0.03 -1.88
N PRO A 62 -15.98 0.36 -2.89
CA PRO A 62 -17.11 -0.49 -3.26
C PRO A 62 -16.67 -1.92 -3.59
N PRO A 63 -17.54 -2.93 -3.42
CA PRO A 63 -17.24 -4.30 -3.82
C PRO A 63 -16.69 -4.37 -5.25
N ALA A 64 -15.65 -5.18 -5.45
CA ALA A 64 -14.93 -5.35 -6.72
C ALA A 64 -14.20 -4.12 -7.29
N ALA A 65 -14.28 -2.92 -6.68
CA ALA A 65 -13.55 -1.75 -7.16
C ALA A 65 -12.03 -1.96 -7.17
N HIS A 66 -11.49 -2.81 -6.28
CA HIS A 66 -10.06 -3.19 -6.30
C HIS A 66 -9.62 -3.94 -7.57
N LYS A 67 -10.54 -4.35 -8.46
CA LYS A 67 -10.23 -4.99 -9.75
C LYS A 67 -10.47 -4.06 -10.95
N ASP A 68 -10.97 -2.85 -10.70
CA ASP A 68 -11.34 -1.86 -11.70
C ASP A 68 -10.45 -0.62 -11.53
N PRO A 69 -9.38 -0.49 -12.35
CA PRO A 69 -8.46 0.64 -12.28
C PRO A 69 -9.13 2.00 -12.50
N ASP A 70 -10.10 2.10 -13.41
CA ASP A 70 -10.83 3.35 -13.68
C ASP A 70 -11.67 3.77 -12.46
N ALA A 71 -12.34 2.81 -11.83
CA ALA A 71 -13.06 3.05 -10.57
C ALA A 71 -12.11 3.51 -9.45
N LEU A 72 -10.91 2.94 -9.35
CA LEU A 72 -9.91 3.35 -8.37
C LEU A 72 -9.39 4.77 -8.60
N VAL A 73 -9.08 5.14 -9.84
CA VAL A 73 -8.68 6.52 -10.17
C VAL A 73 -9.77 7.50 -9.77
N ASN A 74 -11.02 7.22 -10.14
CA ASN A 74 -12.16 8.08 -9.79
C ASN A 74 -12.38 8.17 -8.27
N LEU A 75 -12.21 7.07 -7.55
CA LEU A 75 -12.34 7.04 -6.10
C LEU A 75 -11.22 7.83 -5.42
N ILE A 76 -9.97 7.65 -5.87
CA ILE A 76 -8.80 8.38 -5.35
C ILE A 76 -9.00 9.89 -5.52
N ILE A 77 -9.43 10.32 -6.70
CA ILE A 77 -9.69 11.74 -6.99
C ILE A 77 -10.85 12.28 -6.15
N SER A 78 -11.99 11.60 -6.14
CA SER A 78 -13.22 12.10 -5.51
C SER A 78 -13.14 12.13 -3.98
N GLN A 79 -12.47 11.14 -3.37
CA GLN A 79 -12.33 11.04 -1.92
C GLN A 79 -11.00 11.60 -1.41
N ARG A 80 -10.17 12.15 -2.32
CA ARG A 80 -8.85 12.74 -1.99
C ARG A 80 -7.97 11.79 -1.19
N ILE A 81 -7.92 10.52 -1.60
CA ILE A 81 -7.12 9.48 -0.95
C ILE A 81 -5.65 9.91 -0.88
N THR A 82 -5.04 9.81 0.30
CA THR A 82 -3.63 10.13 0.55
C THR A 82 -2.74 8.90 0.64
N THR A 83 -3.28 7.77 1.09
CA THR A 83 -2.52 6.52 1.27
C THR A 83 -3.26 5.33 0.66
N ALA A 84 -2.57 4.55 -0.16
CA ALA A 84 -3.10 3.32 -0.76
C ALA A 84 -2.05 2.20 -0.84
N HIS A 85 -2.52 0.95 -0.73
CA HIS A 85 -1.73 -0.25 -0.99
C HIS A 85 -1.90 -0.72 -2.44
N PHE A 86 -0.88 -1.31 -3.06
CA PHE A 86 -1.04 -2.11 -4.28
C PHE A 86 -0.17 -3.38 -4.25
N VAL A 87 -0.68 -4.46 -4.82
CA VAL A 87 0.19 -5.54 -5.29
C VAL A 87 0.85 -5.06 -6.60
N PRO A 88 2.16 -5.27 -6.85
CA PRO A 88 2.85 -4.75 -8.04
C PRO A 88 2.12 -4.98 -9.38
N SER A 89 1.59 -6.17 -9.63
CA SER A 89 0.78 -6.46 -10.83
C SER A 89 -0.46 -5.56 -10.96
N MET A 90 -1.16 -5.29 -9.86
CA MET A 90 -2.29 -4.36 -9.81
C MET A 90 -1.84 -2.90 -10.01
N LEU A 91 -0.67 -2.53 -9.48
CA LEU A 91 -0.10 -1.20 -9.68
C LEU A 91 0.24 -0.95 -11.15
N VAL A 92 0.69 -1.96 -11.90
CA VAL A 92 0.90 -1.84 -13.36
C VAL A 92 -0.39 -1.37 -14.04
N SER A 93 -1.49 -2.11 -13.85
CA SER A 93 -2.79 -1.78 -14.44
C SER A 93 -3.29 -0.40 -14.00
N PHE A 94 -3.14 -0.07 -12.72
CA PHE A 94 -3.47 1.27 -12.22
C PHE A 94 -2.67 2.35 -12.95
N MET A 95 -1.34 2.21 -13.04
CA MET A 95 -0.49 3.22 -13.69
C MET A 95 -0.69 3.32 -15.21
N ASP A 96 -1.29 2.32 -15.86
CA ASP A 96 -1.68 2.35 -17.29
C ASP A 96 -3.05 3.02 -17.53
N THR A 97 -3.77 3.36 -16.45
CA THR A 97 -5.11 3.94 -16.52
C THR A 97 -5.06 5.45 -16.80
N ASN A 98 -6.02 5.95 -17.58
CA ASN A 98 -6.11 7.37 -17.88
C ASN A 98 -6.47 8.19 -16.63
N GLY A 99 -5.82 9.33 -16.45
CA GLY A 99 -6.11 10.27 -15.36
C GLY A 99 -5.42 9.94 -14.03
N VAL A 100 -4.54 8.95 -13.97
CA VAL A 100 -3.72 8.66 -12.78
C VAL A 100 -2.90 9.87 -12.36
N ASP A 101 -2.38 10.64 -13.32
CA ASP A 101 -1.66 11.90 -13.09
C ASP A 101 -2.50 12.95 -12.32
N ARG A 102 -3.82 12.80 -12.30
CA ARG A 102 -4.74 13.66 -11.54
C ARG A 102 -4.95 13.20 -10.09
N CYS A 103 -4.39 12.08 -9.67
CA CYS A 103 -4.39 11.59 -8.28
C CYS A 103 -3.44 12.41 -7.39
N THR A 104 -3.61 13.73 -7.37
CA THR A 104 -2.70 14.69 -6.74
C THR A 104 -2.73 14.68 -5.21
N SER A 105 -3.76 14.08 -4.60
CA SER A 105 -3.82 13.85 -3.15
C SER A 105 -2.97 12.68 -2.70
N LEU A 106 -2.60 11.76 -3.59
CA LEU A 106 -1.96 10.50 -3.23
C LEU A 106 -0.51 10.74 -2.80
N GLN A 107 -0.24 10.75 -1.50
CA GLN A 107 1.07 11.02 -0.94
C GLN A 107 1.87 9.73 -0.71
N ARG A 108 1.20 8.61 -0.46
CA ARG A 108 1.82 7.34 -0.10
C ARG A 108 1.26 6.16 -0.89
N LEU A 109 2.14 5.50 -1.63
CA LEU A 109 1.90 4.23 -2.28
C LEU A 109 2.73 3.14 -1.61
N VAL A 110 2.06 2.17 -0.99
CA VAL A 110 2.69 1.00 -0.38
C VAL A 110 2.53 -0.19 -1.32
N CYS A 111 3.61 -0.88 -1.64
CA CYS A 111 3.61 -2.09 -2.44
C CYS A 111 4.09 -3.29 -1.63
N SER A 112 3.44 -4.44 -1.77
CA SER A 112 3.92 -5.71 -1.22
C SER A 112 3.26 -6.91 -1.92
N GLY A 113 3.75 -8.12 -1.63
CA GLY A 113 3.19 -9.39 -2.13
C GLY A 113 3.82 -9.93 -3.42
N GLU A 114 4.54 -9.11 -4.17
CA GLU A 114 5.32 -9.54 -5.35
C GLU A 114 6.63 -8.74 -5.44
N ALA A 115 7.53 -9.14 -6.33
CA ALA A 115 8.70 -8.35 -6.66
C ALA A 115 8.27 -7.05 -7.35
N LEU A 116 8.76 -5.90 -6.86
CA LEU A 116 8.48 -4.59 -7.46
C LEU A 116 9.52 -4.26 -8.54
N PRO A 117 9.15 -4.19 -9.82
CA PRO A 117 10.09 -3.88 -10.89
C PRO A 117 10.55 -2.41 -10.83
N ALA A 118 11.82 -2.15 -11.12
CA ALA A 118 12.35 -0.80 -11.13
C ALA A 118 11.66 0.10 -12.18
N SER A 119 11.29 -0.47 -13.33
CA SER A 119 10.56 0.23 -14.39
C SER A 119 9.20 0.75 -13.91
N LEU A 120 8.51 0.00 -13.03
CA LEU A 120 7.26 0.43 -12.43
C LEU A 120 7.48 1.55 -11.42
N ALA A 121 8.52 1.45 -10.58
CA ALA A 121 8.90 2.53 -9.66
C ALA A 121 9.25 3.83 -10.41
N GLN A 122 10.00 3.74 -11.51
CA GLN A 122 10.31 4.88 -12.38
C GLN A 122 9.05 5.46 -13.05
N LYS A 123 8.08 4.62 -13.41
CA LYS A 123 6.80 5.08 -13.95
C LYS A 123 6.00 5.85 -12.91
N VAL A 124 5.89 5.33 -11.67
CA VAL A 124 5.27 6.04 -10.54
C VAL A 124 5.94 7.39 -10.34
N ARG A 125 7.28 7.46 -10.28
CA ARG A 125 8.01 8.72 -10.12
C ARG A 125 7.71 9.74 -11.21
N ARG A 126 7.56 9.30 -12.46
CA ARG A 126 7.27 10.21 -13.59
C ARG A 126 5.84 10.73 -13.59
N VAL A 127 4.87 9.86 -13.29
CA VAL A 127 3.42 10.18 -13.39
C VAL A 127 2.90 10.80 -12.09
N LEU A 128 3.46 10.41 -10.95
CA LEU A 128 3.09 10.82 -9.60
C LEU A 128 4.33 11.30 -8.81
N PRO A 129 4.98 12.40 -9.23
CA PRO A 129 6.26 12.83 -8.66
C PRO A 129 6.19 13.28 -7.18
N TRP A 130 4.99 13.55 -6.66
CA TRP A 130 4.74 13.90 -5.25
C TRP A 130 4.49 12.69 -4.35
N THR A 131 4.37 11.49 -4.91
CA THR A 131 3.99 10.29 -4.16
C THR A 131 5.23 9.51 -3.71
N GLY A 132 5.34 9.26 -2.40
CA GLY A 132 6.31 8.31 -1.85
C GLY A 132 5.93 6.88 -2.18
N LEU A 133 6.86 6.12 -2.78
CA LEU A 133 6.70 4.71 -3.09
C LEU A 133 7.49 3.85 -2.09
N HIS A 134 6.81 2.94 -1.41
CA HIS A 134 7.38 2.07 -0.38
C HIS A 134 7.18 0.61 -0.76
N ASN A 135 8.27 -0.14 -0.86
CA ASN A 135 8.25 -1.58 -1.09
C ASN A 135 8.39 -2.30 0.26
N LEU A 136 7.35 -3.02 0.65
CA LEU A 136 7.32 -3.81 1.88
C LEU A 136 7.32 -5.30 1.54
N TYR A 137 7.84 -6.08 2.46
CA TYR A 137 7.88 -7.53 2.33
C TYR A 137 7.65 -8.20 3.67
N GLY A 138 6.75 -9.17 3.69
CA GLY A 138 6.70 -10.19 4.72
C GLY A 138 5.67 -11.26 4.40
N PRO A 139 5.82 -12.45 5.00
CA PRO A 139 4.80 -13.48 4.97
C PRO A 139 3.73 -13.21 6.03
N THR A 140 2.54 -13.79 5.85
CA THR A 140 1.43 -13.66 6.81
C THR A 140 1.78 -14.17 8.21
N GLU A 141 2.68 -15.14 8.32
CA GLU A 141 3.20 -15.67 9.58
C GLU A 141 3.99 -14.65 10.43
N ALA A 142 4.37 -13.50 9.86
CA ALA A 142 5.22 -12.52 10.51
C ALA A 142 4.55 -11.15 10.73
N ALA A 143 3.21 -11.12 10.82
CA ALA A 143 2.42 -9.91 10.98
C ALA A 143 2.57 -8.92 9.81
N ILE A 144 2.13 -9.37 8.63
CA ILE A 144 2.01 -8.60 7.38
C ILE A 144 3.36 -8.34 6.68
N ASP A 145 4.19 -7.42 7.20
CA ASP A 145 5.48 -7.07 6.58
C ASP A 145 6.58 -6.97 7.63
N VAL A 146 7.78 -7.45 7.31
CA VAL A 146 8.96 -7.50 8.18
C VAL A 146 10.13 -6.66 7.69
N THR A 147 10.15 -6.28 6.41
CA THR A 147 11.16 -5.36 5.87
C THR A 147 10.52 -4.28 5.03
N ALA A 148 11.20 -3.14 4.95
CA ALA A 148 10.76 -1.99 4.19
C ALA A 148 11.89 -1.34 3.41
N TRP A 149 11.54 -0.85 2.22
CA TRP A 149 12.37 0.00 1.40
C TRP A 149 11.55 1.21 0.91
N THR A 150 11.97 2.41 1.28
CA THR A 150 11.44 3.64 0.66
C THR A 150 12.26 3.91 -0.60
N CYS A 151 11.63 3.84 -1.77
CA CYS A 151 12.29 4.05 -3.04
C CYS A 151 12.90 5.46 -3.09
N PRO A 152 14.24 5.61 -3.15
CA PRO A 152 14.83 6.91 -3.32
C PRO A 152 14.53 7.42 -4.73
N ALA A 153 14.52 8.74 -4.89
CA ALA A 153 14.17 9.36 -6.16
C ALA A 153 15.09 8.83 -7.28
N ASP A 154 16.40 8.83 -7.06
CA ASP A 154 17.46 8.45 -7.98
C ASP A 154 17.70 6.92 -8.12
N PHE A 155 16.75 6.08 -7.70
CA PHE A 155 16.90 4.63 -7.84
C PHE A 155 17.09 4.18 -9.30
N ASP A 156 18.22 3.51 -9.59
CA ASP A 156 18.64 3.05 -10.91
C ASP A 156 18.89 1.52 -11.00
N GLY A 157 18.55 0.77 -9.95
CA GLY A 157 18.65 -0.69 -9.92
C GLY A 157 17.65 -1.39 -10.84
N SER A 158 17.81 -2.71 -11.02
CA SER A 158 16.93 -3.52 -11.89
C SER A 158 15.64 -3.98 -11.21
N VAL A 159 15.68 -4.25 -9.91
CA VAL A 159 14.54 -4.65 -9.07
C VAL A 159 14.63 -3.87 -7.76
N VAL A 160 13.48 -3.37 -7.28
CA VAL A 160 13.45 -2.63 -6.01
C VAL A 160 13.72 -3.61 -4.85
N PRO A 161 14.69 -3.33 -3.96
CA PRO A 161 14.97 -4.18 -2.82
C PRO A 161 13.77 -4.30 -1.86
N ILE A 162 13.72 -5.40 -1.10
CA ILE A 162 12.78 -5.54 0.03
C ILE A 162 13.22 -4.72 1.26
N GLY A 163 14.45 -4.20 1.22
CA GLY A 163 15.00 -3.27 2.19
C GLY A 163 15.48 -3.94 3.48
N ARG A 164 15.14 -3.33 4.62
CA ARG A 164 15.67 -3.71 5.93
C ARG A 164 14.53 -3.84 6.97
N PRO A 165 14.75 -4.62 8.05
CA PRO A 165 13.83 -4.67 9.19
C PRO A 165 13.63 -3.30 9.86
#